data_AF-A0A4Q2JWI2-F1
#
_entry.id   AF-A0A4Q2JWI2-F1
#
_cell.length_a   1.000
_cell.length_b   1.000
_cell.length_c   1.000
_cell.angle_alpha   90.00
_cell.angle_beta   90.00
_cell.angle_gamma   90.00
#
_symmetry.space_group_name_H-M   'P 1'
#
loop_
_entity.id
_entity.type
_entity.pdbx_description
1 polymer ?
#
loop_
_entity_poly.entity_id
_entity_poly.type
_entity_poly.pdbx_seq_one_letter_code
_entity_poly.pdbx_strand_id
1 'polypeptide(L)'
;MSDAYTRPIDDGAATTTALPNFAPPPAGEPTTSSAPAAKDPAERRKWSSDLRFMLVVLAAIVALFLAFALLIAFSPTGAAISALAIIAAPIATMVAAYYGISLALRQVKDARDTAAASEARARAAEQTARESDAWAAQMESGLRVAVAKLKAGAQDTRDVERAAGTPDDFF
;
A
#
# COMPACT_ATOMS: atom_id res chain seq x y z
N MET A 1 -32.71 -44.33 29.63
CA MET A 1 -31.77 -45.30 29.02
C MET A 1 -32.51 -45.95 27.86
N SER A 2 -32.01 -45.72 26.64
CA SER A 2 -32.38 -46.40 25.36
C SER A 2 -33.83 -46.14 24.88
N ASP A 3 -34.15 -45.84 23.61
CA ASP A 3 -33.58 -46.31 22.36
C ASP A 3 -33.71 -45.31 21.19
N ALA A 4 -32.88 -45.55 20.19
CA ALA A 4 -32.85 -44.91 18.89
C ALA A 4 -33.87 -45.51 17.90
N TYR A 5 -34.06 -44.79 16.79
CA TYR A 5 -34.67 -45.20 15.52
C TYR A 5 -36.20 -45.30 15.44
N THR A 6 -36.81 -44.37 14.69
CA THR A 6 -37.47 -44.71 13.41
C THR A 6 -37.91 -43.43 12.69
N ARG A 7 -37.39 -43.24 11.48
CA ARG A 7 -37.91 -42.31 10.48
C ARG A 7 -38.90 -43.07 9.61
N PRO A 8 -40.15 -42.61 9.47
CA PRO A 8 -40.92 -42.85 8.25
C PRO A 8 -40.74 -41.64 7.33
N ILE A 9 -40.17 -41.90 6.15
CA ILE A 9 -40.36 -41.03 4.99
C ILE A 9 -41.74 -41.40 4.46
N ASP A 10 -42.64 -40.43 4.37
CA ASP A 10 -43.68 -40.50 3.36
C ASP A 10 -43.93 -39.11 2.78
N ASP A 11 -43.75 -39.05 1.47
CA ASP A 11 -43.97 -37.92 0.59
C ASP A 11 -45.47 -37.82 0.31
N GLY A 12 -46.09 -36.66 0.59
CA GLY A 12 -47.53 -36.55 0.40
C GLY A 12 -48.11 -35.15 0.55
N ALA A 13 -47.80 -34.29 -0.42
CA ALA A 13 -48.66 -33.19 -0.90
C ALA A 13 -49.25 -32.22 0.15
N ALA A 14 -48.57 -31.09 0.36
CA ALA A 14 -49.22 -29.84 0.73
C ALA A 14 -48.57 -28.66 -0.01
N THR A 15 -49.17 -28.31 -1.15
CA THR A 15 -49.09 -26.99 -1.76
C THR A 15 -49.38 -25.93 -0.70
N THR A 16 -48.49 -24.95 -0.47
CA THR A 16 -48.80 -23.54 -0.11
C THR A 16 -47.49 -22.72 0.01
N THR A 17 -47.36 -21.73 -0.88
CA THR A 17 -46.58 -20.48 -0.77
C THR A 17 -45.04 -20.57 -0.70
N ALA A 18 -44.40 -20.54 -1.87
CA ALA A 18 -42.99 -20.18 -2.00
C ALA A 18 -42.78 -18.68 -1.70
N LEU A 19 -42.19 -18.38 -0.56
CA LEU A 19 -41.52 -17.09 -0.32
C LEU A 19 -40.18 -17.09 -1.09
N PRO A 20 -39.81 -16.01 -1.81
CA PRO A 20 -38.48 -15.92 -2.40
C PRO A 20 -37.43 -15.81 -1.27
N ASN A 21 -36.64 -16.88 -1.13
CA ASN A 21 -35.46 -16.90 -0.28
C ASN A 21 -34.33 -16.11 -0.96
N PHE A 22 -34.04 -14.90 -0.45
CA PHE A 22 -32.91 -14.07 -0.91
C PHE A 22 -31.59 -14.42 -0.21
N ALA A 23 -31.33 -15.71 0.03
CA ALA A 23 -30.02 -16.14 0.50
C ALA A 23 -29.06 -16.27 -0.70
N PRO A 24 -27.90 -15.57 -0.72
CA PRO A 24 -26.87 -15.81 -1.71
C PRO A 24 -26.38 -17.27 -1.61
N PRO A 25 -26.10 -17.96 -2.73
CA PRO A 25 -25.43 -19.25 -2.68
C PRO A 25 -24.06 -19.09 -2.00
N PRO A 26 -23.56 -20.07 -1.21
CA PRO A 26 -22.17 -20.06 -0.81
C PRO A 26 -21.32 -20.24 -2.07
N ALA A 27 -20.83 -19.12 -2.59
CA ALA A 27 -19.81 -19.11 -3.63
C ALA A 27 -18.59 -19.82 -3.04
N GLY A 28 -18.18 -20.90 -3.71
CA GLY A 28 -16.96 -21.62 -3.40
C GLY A 28 -15.80 -20.66 -3.26
N GLU A 29 -14.94 -20.96 -2.29
CA GLU A 29 -13.71 -20.23 -2.01
C GLU A 29 -12.95 -19.94 -3.31
N PRO A 30 -12.64 -18.68 -3.64
CA PRO A 30 -11.53 -18.43 -4.52
C PRO A 30 -10.29 -18.78 -3.70
N THR A 31 -9.76 -19.98 -3.92
CA THR A 31 -8.37 -20.31 -3.59
C THR A 31 -7.49 -19.40 -4.44
N THR A 32 -7.34 -18.16 -3.99
CA THR A 32 -6.33 -17.23 -4.47
C THR A 32 -5.02 -17.75 -3.90
N SER A 33 -4.48 -18.79 -4.55
CA SER A 33 -3.09 -19.13 -4.42
C SER A 33 -2.33 -17.92 -4.92
N SER A 34 -1.93 -17.06 -3.98
CA SER A 34 -1.03 -15.95 -4.19
C SER A 34 0.32 -16.55 -4.58
N ALA A 35 0.45 -16.91 -5.85
CA ALA A 35 1.74 -17.13 -6.46
C ALA A 35 2.50 -15.80 -6.31
N PRO A 36 3.69 -15.79 -5.67
CA PRO A 36 4.44 -14.56 -5.52
C PRO A 36 4.72 -14.03 -6.92
N ALA A 37 4.25 -12.80 -7.18
CA ALA A 37 4.51 -12.07 -8.41
C ALA A 37 5.97 -12.31 -8.80
N ALA A 38 6.18 -12.82 -10.01
CA ALA A 38 7.50 -13.15 -10.51
C ALA A 38 8.33 -11.87 -10.54
N LYS A 39 9.07 -11.61 -9.45
CA LYS A 39 10.03 -10.50 -9.35
C LYS A 39 10.89 -10.52 -10.60
N ASP A 40 10.89 -9.40 -11.32
CA ASP A 40 11.61 -9.18 -12.57
C ASP A 40 13.02 -9.79 -12.48
N PRO A 41 13.48 -10.58 -13.47
CA PRO A 41 14.80 -11.21 -13.43
C PRO A 41 15.93 -10.18 -13.23
N ALA A 42 15.73 -8.93 -13.65
CA ALA A 42 16.66 -7.83 -13.43
C ALA A 42 16.79 -7.46 -11.94
N GLU A 43 15.69 -7.44 -11.18
CA GLU A 43 15.71 -7.12 -9.74
C GLU A 43 16.35 -8.24 -8.93
N ARG A 44 16.09 -9.51 -9.28
CA ARG A 44 16.74 -10.66 -8.63
C ARG A 44 18.24 -10.66 -8.86
N ARG A 45 18.68 -10.33 -10.09
CA ARG A 45 20.11 -10.27 -10.43
C ARG A 45 20.80 -9.14 -9.68
N LYS A 46 20.17 -7.96 -9.59
CA LYS A 46 20.70 -6.81 -8.85
C LYS A 46 20.80 -7.09 -7.35
N TRP A 47 19.80 -7.74 -6.75
CA TRP A 47 19.84 -8.16 -5.35
C TRP A 47 20.94 -9.19 -5.07
N SER A 48 21.11 -10.17 -5.98
CA SER A 48 22.18 -11.17 -5.85
C SER A 48 23.58 -10.56 -5.95
N SER A 49 23.75 -9.52 -6.78
CA SER A 49 25.02 -8.81 -6.91
C SER A 49 25.33 -7.98 -5.67
N ASP A 50 24.33 -7.30 -5.11
CA ASP A 50 24.47 -6.49 -3.89
C ASP A 50 24.78 -7.38 -2.68
N LEU A 51 24.13 -8.54 -2.56
CA LEU A 51 24.42 -9.53 -1.52
C LEU A 51 25.84 -10.11 -1.64
N ARG A 52 26.27 -10.47 -2.85
CA ARG A 52 27.64 -10.98 -3.11
C ARG A 52 28.68 -9.92 -2.79
N PHE A 53 28.43 -8.67 -3.19
CA PHE A 53 29.35 -7.57 -2.91
C PHE A 53 29.41 -7.28 -1.40
N MET A 54 28.27 -7.29 -0.70
CA MET A 54 28.22 -7.18 0.77
C MET A 54 28.99 -8.31 1.45
N LEU A 55 28.87 -9.55 0.97
CA LEU A 55 29.64 -10.69 1.48
C LEU A 55 31.14 -10.52 1.21
N VAL A 56 31.53 -10.00 0.05
CA VAL A 56 32.94 -9.72 -0.26
C VAL A 56 33.51 -8.64 0.66
N VAL A 57 32.77 -7.56 0.89
CA VAL A 57 33.17 -6.49 1.83
C VAL A 57 33.29 -7.03 3.25
N LEU A 58 32.31 -7.82 3.70
CA LEU A 58 32.34 -8.45 5.02
C LEU A 58 33.52 -9.42 5.15
N ALA A 59 33.77 -10.26 4.15
CA ALA A 59 34.91 -11.16 4.10
C ALA A 59 36.24 -10.39 4.11
N ALA A 60 36.33 -9.27 3.38
CA ALA A 60 37.51 -8.41 3.38
C ALA A 60 37.77 -7.80 4.76
N ILE A 61 36.75 -7.30 5.46
CA ILE A 61 36.87 -6.77 6.83
C ILE A 61 37.35 -7.86 7.79
N VAL A 62 36.75 -9.05 7.73
CA VAL A 62 37.13 -10.19 8.58
C VAL A 62 38.57 -10.63 8.28
N ALA A 63 38.96 -10.69 7.01
CA ALA A 63 40.33 -11.02 6.61
C ALA A 63 41.34 -9.99 7.11
N LEU A 64 41.01 -8.69 7.05
CA LEU A 64 41.84 -7.61 7.58
C LEU A 64 41.97 -7.71 9.10
N PHE A 65 40.88 -8.02 9.78
CA PHE A 65 40.87 -8.20 11.23
C PHE A 65 41.70 -9.42 11.66
N LEU A 66 41.55 -10.55 10.96
CA LEU A 66 42.36 -11.74 11.18
C LEU A 66 43.84 -11.48 10.91
N ALA A 67 44.17 -10.79 9.81
CA ALA A 67 45.53 -10.40 9.50
C ALA A 67 46.12 -9.53 10.62
N PHE A 68 45.37 -8.55 11.13
CA PHE A 68 45.78 -7.71 12.25
C PHE A 68 45.97 -8.50 13.55
N ALA A 69 45.05 -9.41 13.87
CA ALA A 69 45.13 -10.27 15.05
C ALA A 69 46.37 -11.17 15.01
N LEU A 70 46.66 -11.77 13.86
CA LEU A 70 47.87 -12.56 13.63
C LEU A 70 49.13 -11.68 13.75
N LEU A 71 49.11 -10.46 13.22
CA LEU A 71 50.24 -9.55 13.30
C LEU A 71 50.58 -9.18 14.76
N ILE A 72 49.57 -8.87 15.58
CA ILE A 72 49.76 -8.63 17.01
C ILE A 72 50.28 -9.88 17.72
N ALA A 73 49.75 -11.06 17.38
CA ALA A 73 50.13 -12.32 18.01
C ALA A 73 51.57 -12.75 17.70
N PHE A 74 52.07 -12.49 16.49
CA PHE A 74 53.37 -13.00 16.02
C PHE A 74 54.48 -11.96 15.89
N SER A 75 54.15 -10.68 15.71
CA SER A 75 55.15 -9.63 15.51
C SER A 75 54.64 -8.24 15.94
N PRO A 76 54.63 -7.93 17.26
CA PRO A 76 54.10 -6.67 17.80
C PRO A 76 55.04 -5.46 17.56
N THR A 77 55.55 -5.30 16.34
CA THR A 77 56.40 -4.17 15.95
C THR A 77 55.57 -3.12 15.21
N GLY A 78 55.57 -1.87 15.69
CA GLY A 78 54.71 -0.79 15.19
C GLY A 78 54.83 -0.46 13.69
N ALA A 79 55.95 -0.81 13.04
CA ALA A 79 56.17 -0.59 11.60
C ALA A 79 55.26 -1.45 10.69
N ALA A 80 54.87 -2.64 11.14
CA ALA A 80 53.99 -3.50 10.36
C ALA A 80 52.52 -3.01 10.43
N ILE A 81 52.13 -2.39 11.55
CA ILE A 81 50.81 -1.77 11.74
C ILE A 81 50.67 -0.54 10.84
N SER A 82 51.70 0.30 10.75
CA SER A 82 51.66 1.48 9.88
C SER A 82 51.64 1.12 8.39
N ALA A 83 52.38 0.09 7.97
CA ALA A 83 52.34 -0.41 6.61
C ALA A 83 50.95 -0.93 6.21
N LEU A 84 50.26 -1.65 7.10
CA LEU A 84 48.90 -2.12 6.88
C LEU A 84 47.92 -0.95 6.71
N ALA A 85 48.03 0.08 7.55
CA ALA A 85 47.15 1.25 7.48
C ALA A 85 47.27 1.98 6.12
N ILE A 86 48.48 2.07 5.57
CA ILE A 86 48.73 2.71 4.26
C ILE A 86 48.03 1.95 3.12
N ILE A 87 47.92 0.63 3.20
CA ILE A 87 47.26 -0.19 2.17
C ILE A 87 45.74 -0.28 2.41
N ALA A 88 45.32 -0.36 3.66
CA ALA A 88 43.92 -0.53 4.03
C ALA A 88 43.10 0.76 3.88
N ALA A 89 43.69 1.93 4.18
CA ALA A 89 42.97 3.20 4.15
C ALA A 89 42.39 3.51 2.75
N PRO A 90 43.14 3.41 1.63
CA PRO A 90 42.58 3.68 0.30
C PRO A 90 41.41 2.75 -0.08
N ILE A 91 41.50 1.46 0.25
CA ILE A 91 40.44 0.48 -0.03
C ILE A 91 39.18 0.85 0.76
N ALA A 92 39.33 1.14 2.06
CA ALA A 92 38.22 1.56 2.91
C ALA A 92 37.57 2.85 2.41
N THR A 93 38.38 3.85 2.02
CA THR A 93 37.88 5.12 1.46
C THR A 93 37.10 4.91 0.18
N MET A 94 37.57 4.05 -0.72
CA MET A 94 36.88 3.77 -1.99
C MET A 94 35.51 3.10 -1.76
N VAL A 95 35.44 2.14 -0.83
CA VAL A 95 34.18 1.49 -0.44
C VAL A 95 33.23 2.49 0.21
N ALA A 96 33.72 3.31 1.14
CA ALA A 96 32.92 4.33 1.83
C ALA A 96 32.36 5.37 0.84
N ALA A 97 33.17 5.82 -0.13
CA ALA A 97 32.73 6.74 -1.16
C ALA A 97 31.66 6.12 -2.07
N TYR A 98 31.88 4.89 -2.53
CA TYR A 98 30.93 4.18 -3.39
C TYR A 98 29.57 4.02 -2.71
N TYR A 99 29.55 3.55 -1.46
CA TYR A 99 28.31 3.36 -0.73
C TYR A 99 27.70 4.67 -0.25
N GLY A 100 28.52 5.65 0.16
CA GLY A 100 28.04 6.97 0.58
C GLY A 100 27.31 7.70 -0.53
N ILE A 101 27.89 7.71 -1.74
CA ILE A 101 27.25 8.31 -2.93
C ILE A 101 26.00 7.52 -3.32
N SER A 102 26.06 6.19 -3.32
CA SER A 102 24.90 5.35 -3.65
C SER A 102 23.73 5.56 -2.69
N LEU A 103 24.02 5.74 -1.40
CA LEU A 103 23.01 6.05 -0.38
C LEU A 103 22.42 7.44 -0.60
N ALA A 104 23.26 8.44 -0.85
CA ALA A 104 22.80 9.81 -1.12
C ALA A 104 21.89 9.86 -2.36
N LEU A 105 22.25 9.14 -3.43
CA LEU A 105 21.42 9.06 -4.64
C LEU A 105 20.07 8.40 -4.38
N ARG A 106 20.02 7.35 -3.55
CA ARG A 106 18.76 6.73 -3.11
C ARG A 106 17.90 7.70 -2.31
N GLN A 107 18.49 8.42 -1.36
CA GLN A 107 17.76 9.42 -0.57
C GLN A 107 17.16 10.53 -1.44
N VAL A 108 17.92 11.02 -2.43
CA VAL A 108 17.42 12.02 -3.38
C VAL A 108 16.28 11.47 -4.22
N LYS A 109 16.40 10.24 -4.72
CA LYS A 109 15.34 9.56 -5.47
C LYS A 109 14.08 9.40 -4.62
N ASP A 110 14.22 8.90 -3.40
CA ASP A 110 13.08 8.68 -2.51
C ASP A 110 12.39 10.01 -2.15
N ALA A 111 13.17 11.08 -1.92
CA ALA A 111 12.62 12.42 -1.70
C ALA A 111 11.84 12.92 -2.92
N ARG A 112 12.33 12.67 -4.15
CA ARG A 112 11.64 13.02 -5.39
C ARG A 112 10.34 12.24 -5.58
N ASP A 113 10.37 10.93 -5.34
CA ASP A 113 9.20 10.07 -5.44
C ASP A 113 8.12 10.49 -4.42
N THR A 114 8.53 10.86 -3.20
CA THR A 114 7.63 11.35 -2.15
C THR A 114 7.00 12.69 -2.53
N ALA A 115 7.79 13.62 -3.08
CA ALA A 115 7.30 14.91 -3.55
C ALA A 115 6.27 14.73 -4.69
N ALA A 116 6.60 13.92 -5.71
CA ALA A 116 5.70 13.63 -6.82
C ALA A 116 4.38 13.00 -6.36
N ALA A 117 4.44 12.08 -5.38
CA ALA A 117 3.25 11.48 -4.79
C ALA A 117 2.38 12.51 -4.03
N SER A 118 3.00 13.50 -3.37
CA SER A 118 2.26 14.57 -2.70
C SER A 118 1.56 15.51 -3.69
N GLU A 119 2.24 15.89 -4.77
CA GLU A 119 1.67 16.70 -5.85
C GLU A 119 0.52 15.98 -6.55
N ALA A 120 0.65 14.66 -6.76
CA ALA A 120 -0.42 13.85 -7.33
C ALA A 120 -1.66 13.82 -6.42
N ARG A 121 -1.47 13.70 -5.09
CA ARG A 121 -2.59 13.76 -4.13
C ARG A 121 -3.25 15.14 -4.10
N ALA A 122 -2.46 16.21 -4.18
CA ALA A 122 -3.00 17.57 -4.25
C ALA A 122 -3.86 17.78 -5.51
N ARG A 123 -3.34 17.37 -6.68
CA ARG A 123 -4.10 17.45 -7.95
C ARG A 123 -5.37 16.59 -7.93
N ALA A 124 -5.30 15.40 -7.32
CA ALA A 124 -6.48 14.56 -7.15
C ALA A 124 -7.53 15.24 -6.26
N ALA A 125 -7.12 15.87 -5.16
CA ALA A 125 -8.02 16.61 -4.27
C ALA A 125 -8.66 17.82 -4.97
N GLU A 126 -7.89 18.59 -5.76
CA GLU A 126 -8.42 19.70 -6.55
C GLU A 126 -9.46 19.23 -7.58
N GLN A 127 -9.21 18.09 -8.23
CA GLN A 127 -10.14 17.52 -9.18
C GLN A 127 -11.42 17.06 -8.49
N THR A 128 -11.31 16.34 -7.37
CA THR A 128 -12.46 15.91 -6.57
C THR A 128 -13.28 17.10 -6.06
N ALA A 129 -12.63 18.20 -5.68
CA ALA A 129 -13.32 19.43 -5.26
C ALA A 129 -14.13 20.04 -6.41
N ARG A 130 -13.53 20.18 -7.61
CA ARG A 130 -14.25 20.68 -8.80
C ARG A 130 -15.41 19.78 -9.20
N GLU A 131 -15.23 18.47 -9.12
CA GLU A 131 -16.30 17.51 -9.39
C GLU A 131 -17.41 17.64 -8.36
N SER A 132 -17.08 17.75 -7.06
CA SER A 132 -18.05 17.98 -5.99
C SER A 132 -18.86 19.26 -6.20
N ASP A 133 -18.22 20.36 -6.60
CA ASP A 133 -18.90 21.63 -6.90
C ASP A 133 -19.86 21.49 -8.08
N ALA A 134 -19.47 20.75 -9.12
CA ALA A 134 -20.33 20.47 -10.27
C ALA A 134 -21.56 19.63 -9.89
N TRP A 135 -21.37 18.60 -9.05
CA TRP A 135 -22.47 17.79 -8.52
C TRP A 135 -23.40 18.62 -7.62
N ALA A 136 -22.84 19.48 -6.78
CA ALA A 136 -23.62 20.38 -5.92
C ALA A 136 -24.49 21.34 -6.75
N ALA A 137 -23.90 21.97 -7.78
CA ALA A 137 -24.64 22.86 -8.69
C ALA A 137 -25.78 22.12 -9.43
N GLN A 138 -25.55 20.87 -9.85
CA GLN A 138 -26.59 20.08 -10.49
C GLN A 138 -27.73 19.75 -9.51
N MET A 139 -27.41 19.37 -8.27
CA MET A 139 -28.42 19.08 -7.24
C MET A 139 -29.22 20.32 -6.86
N GLU A 140 -28.57 21.49 -6.75
CA GLU A 140 -29.24 22.76 -6.50
C GLU A 140 -30.20 23.13 -7.64
N SER A 141 -29.79 22.95 -8.90
CA SER A 141 -30.66 23.21 -10.05
C SER A 141 -31.87 22.27 -10.09
N GLY A 142 -31.69 20.99 -9.74
CA GLY A 142 -32.79 20.02 -9.64
C GLY A 142 -33.75 20.35 -8.50
N LEU A 143 -33.22 20.79 -7.36
CA LEU A 143 -33.99 21.23 -6.21
C LEU A 143 -34.84 22.47 -6.51
N ARG A 144 -34.25 23.49 -7.17
CA ARG A 144 -34.97 24.68 -7.65
C ARG A 144 -36.16 24.32 -8.54
N VAL A 145 -35.97 23.36 -9.45
CA VAL A 145 -37.04 22.88 -10.34
C VAL A 145 -38.12 22.11 -9.56
N ALA A 146 -37.74 21.29 -8.58
CA ALA A 146 -38.70 20.56 -7.75
C ALA A 146 -39.56 21.51 -6.89
N VAL A 147 -38.93 22.52 -6.25
CA VAL A 147 -39.61 23.57 -5.48
C VAL A 147 -40.56 24.37 -6.37
N ALA A 148 -40.14 24.76 -7.57
CA ALA A 148 -41.00 25.47 -8.53
C ALA A 148 -42.25 24.65 -8.92
N LYS A 149 -42.12 23.33 -9.06
CA LYS A 149 -43.26 22.43 -9.35
C LYS A 149 -44.22 22.29 -8.17
N LEU A 150 -43.70 22.19 -6.94
CA LEU A 150 -44.52 22.14 -5.72
C LEU A 150 -45.29 23.45 -5.51
N LYS A 151 -44.63 24.60 -5.70
CA LYS A 151 -45.27 25.92 -5.68
C LYS A 151 -46.37 26.03 -6.73
N ALA A 152 -46.15 25.53 -7.95
CA ALA A 152 -47.18 25.50 -9.00
C ALA A 152 -48.39 24.60 -8.65
N GLY A 153 -48.18 23.56 -7.83
CA GLY A 153 -49.22 22.71 -7.27
C GLY A 153 -49.85 23.22 -5.98
N ALA A 154 -49.50 24.43 -5.52
CA ALA A 154 -49.91 25.04 -4.25
C ALA A 154 -49.59 24.17 -3.00
N GLN A 155 -48.51 23.38 -3.06
CA GLN A 155 -48.02 22.57 -1.94
C GLN A 155 -46.92 23.32 -1.18
N ASP A 156 -46.81 23.05 0.14
CA ASP A 156 -45.79 23.63 1.00
C ASP A 156 -44.38 23.11 0.62
N THR A 157 -43.38 24.00 0.60
CA THR A 157 -42.00 23.69 0.22
C THR A 157 -41.02 23.71 1.40
N ARG A 158 -41.47 24.08 2.60
CA ARG A 158 -40.61 24.19 3.81
C ARG A 158 -39.90 22.89 4.18
N ASP A 159 -40.59 21.76 4.06
CA ASP A 159 -39.98 20.46 4.40
C ASP A 159 -38.88 20.07 3.41
N VAL A 160 -38.98 20.51 2.16
CA VAL A 160 -37.97 20.28 1.10
C VAL A 160 -36.75 21.18 1.30
N GLU A 161 -36.97 22.45 1.63
CA GLU A 161 -35.89 23.40 1.97
C GLU A 161 -35.11 22.96 3.22
N ARG A 162 -35.83 22.50 4.26
CA ARG A 162 -35.22 21.95 5.47
C ARG A 162 -34.45 20.65 5.22
N ALA A 163 -34.99 19.74 4.40
CA ALA A 163 -34.31 18.48 4.05
C ALA A 163 -33.06 18.70 3.20
N ALA A 164 -33.04 19.74 2.37
CA ALA A 164 -31.87 20.14 1.58
C ALA A 164 -30.81 20.91 2.38
N GLY A 165 -31.10 21.28 3.64
CA GLY A 165 -30.19 22.06 4.47
C GLY A 165 -30.00 23.50 3.99
N THR A 166 -30.91 24.01 3.16
CA THR A 166 -30.93 25.42 2.71
C THR A 166 -31.72 26.28 3.71
N PRO A 167 -31.39 27.58 3.87
CA PRO A 167 -32.17 28.50 4.70
C PRO A 167 -33.64 28.58 4.24
N ASP A 168 -34.55 28.89 5.16
CA ASP A 168 -35.97 29.13 4.86
C ASP A 168 -36.08 30.28 3.84
N ASP A 169 -36.93 30.10 2.80
CA ASP A 169 -37.16 31.04 1.69
C ASP A 169 -35.95 31.25 0.73
N PHE A 170 -35.02 30.29 0.65
CA PHE A 170 -33.86 30.38 -0.26
C PHE A 170 -34.21 30.30 -1.76
N PHE A 171 -35.34 29.66 -2.13
CA PHE A 171 -35.77 29.41 -3.52
C PHE A 171 -37.05 30.15 -3.90
#